data_AF-A0A0G0BA28-F1
#
_entry.id   AF-A0A0G0BA28-F1
#
_cell.length_a   1.000
_cell.length_b   1.000
_cell.length_c   1.000
_cell.angle_alpha   90.00
_cell.angle_beta   90.00
_cell.angle_gamma   90.00
#
_symmetry.space_group_name_H-M   'P 1'
#
loop_
_entity.id
_entity.type
_entity.pdbx_description
1 polymer ?
#
loop_
_entity_poly.entity_id
_entity_poly.type
_entity_poly.pdbx_seq_one_letter_code
_entity_poly.pdbx_strand_id
1 'polypeptide(L)'
;MIINEINSNIWHEKTKSIQGYTFFNSNKWIEIISKIFNLKNYYLNISYNQNIIYTIVQVDENKLGYSMFIGYGGLITSECISETLTKEVFRSIEKYLNISIVRVKGSPFIKRFNYSTEKDKVLALKINSDYIPNKKIRYIFNKINSNLFYIRKVKIEEIDELYTIYTTTSKRVKSSYQTPKGLFKLMIETEGIEVLGAFDIKEKIHAISIFMYGNKIMHYWWNMSDEISRKEYLNYMLINHAIKIAIKKNISWLDMATSHSPELELFKKSWGSTKIPFIYFEKTN
;
A
#
# COMPACT_ATOMS: atom_id res chain seq x y z
N MET A 1 2.74 1.45 31.25
CA MET A 1 2.92 0.83 29.93
C MET A 1 4.30 0.18 29.89
N ILE A 2 4.41 -1.07 29.45
CA ILE A 2 5.70 -1.78 29.33
C ILE A 2 5.98 -1.96 27.83
N ILE A 3 7.16 -1.56 27.38
CA ILE A 3 7.59 -1.67 25.98
C ILE A 3 8.79 -2.62 25.93
N ASN A 4 8.68 -3.65 25.10
CA ASN A 4 9.75 -4.61 24.84
C ASN A 4 10.05 -4.63 23.35
N GLU A 5 11.32 -4.51 22.99
CA GLU A 5 11.77 -4.82 21.64
C GLU A 5 11.76 -6.35 21.45
N ILE A 6 11.24 -6.79 20.31
CA ILE A 6 11.21 -8.19 19.88
C ILE A 6 11.94 -8.31 18.55
N ASN A 7 12.39 -9.51 18.19
CA ASN A 7 12.97 -9.72 16.86
C ASN A 7 11.88 -9.84 15.78
N SER A 8 12.30 -9.72 14.51
CA SER A 8 11.41 -9.75 13.34
C SER A 8 10.65 -11.08 13.18
N ASN A 9 11.22 -12.21 13.62
CA ASN A 9 10.54 -13.51 13.55
C ASN A 9 9.40 -13.58 14.56
N ILE A 10 9.65 -13.19 15.81
CA ILE A 10 8.62 -13.12 16.86
C ILE A 10 7.52 -12.13 16.46
N TRP A 11 7.89 -10.99 15.87
CA TRP A 11 6.95 -10.02 15.31
C TRP A 11 6.02 -10.67 14.29
N HIS A 12 6.58 -11.34 13.28
CA HIS A 12 5.79 -11.93 12.21
C HIS A 12 4.82 -12.99 12.74
N GLU A 13 5.31 -13.90 13.59
CA GLU A 13 4.49 -14.96 14.19
C GLU A 13 3.31 -14.40 15.00
N LYS A 14 3.56 -13.34 15.78
CA LYS A 14 2.52 -12.74 16.64
C LYS A 14 1.52 -11.86 15.90
N THR A 15 1.88 -11.31 14.73
CA THR A 15 1.05 -10.30 14.06
C THR A 15 0.36 -10.79 12.79
N LYS A 16 0.89 -11.82 12.11
CA LYS A 16 0.39 -12.26 10.80
C LYS A 16 -1.08 -12.69 10.78
N SER A 17 -1.61 -13.16 11.92
CA SER A 17 -3.01 -13.59 12.06
C SER A 17 -3.95 -12.49 12.55
N ILE A 18 -3.42 -11.34 12.98
CA ILE A 18 -4.24 -10.26 13.52
C ILE A 18 -5.00 -9.56 12.39
N GLN A 19 -6.27 -9.26 12.61
CA GLN A 19 -7.11 -8.56 11.65
C GLN A 19 -6.49 -7.20 11.28
N GLY A 20 -6.42 -6.94 9.97
CA GLY A 20 -5.85 -5.71 9.43
C GLY A 20 -4.33 -5.72 9.28
N TYR A 21 -3.67 -6.85 9.57
CA TYR A 21 -2.33 -7.13 9.07
C TYR A 21 -2.31 -7.05 7.53
N THR A 22 -1.38 -6.26 7.00
CA THR A 22 -1.22 -6.00 5.57
C THR A 22 0.15 -6.45 5.09
N PHE A 23 0.38 -6.45 3.77
CA PHE A 23 1.71 -6.69 3.21
C PHE A 23 2.77 -5.75 3.77
N PHE A 24 2.40 -4.51 4.10
CA PHE A 24 3.32 -3.52 4.66
C PHE A 24 3.85 -3.90 6.06
N ASN A 25 3.20 -4.83 6.75
CA ASN A 25 3.63 -5.33 8.06
C ASN A 25 4.52 -6.60 7.94
N SER A 26 4.81 -7.05 6.71
CA SER A 26 5.67 -8.21 6.45
C SER A 26 7.14 -7.88 6.62
N ASN A 27 7.92 -8.85 7.10
CA ASN A 27 9.37 -8.71 7.23
C ASN A 27 10.01 -8.37 5.88
N LYS A 28 9.55 -9.03 4.81
CA LYS A 28 9.98 -8.76 3.43
C LYS A 28 9.87 -7.27 3.08
N TRP A 29 8.71 -6.66 3.32
CA TRP A 29 8.50 -5.24 3.00
C TRP A 29 9.37 -4.32 3.85
N ILE A 30 9.42 -4.58 5.14
CA ILE A 30 10.17 -3.78 6.11
C ILE A 30 11.66 -3.79 5.76
N GLU A 31 12.22 -4.95 5.44
CA GLU A 31 13.63 -5.11 5.05
C GLU A 31 13.95 -4.40 3.74
N ILE A 32 13.08 -4.49 2.72
CA ILE A 32 13.24 -3.77 1.45
C ILE A 32 13.33 -2.27 1.70
N ILE A 33 12.38 -1.71 2.47
CA ILE A 33 12.34 -0.28 2.74
C ILE A 33 13.55 0.17 3.55
N SER A 34 13.91 -0.56 4.60
CA SER A 34 15.05 -0.20 5.44
C SER A 34 16.37 -0.26 4.70
N LYS A 35 16.54 -1.23 3.79
CA LYS A 35 17.73 -1.32 2.94
C LYS A 35 17.81 -0.16 1.96
N ILE A 36 16.71 0.22 1.31
CA ILE A 36 16.70 1.29 0.30
C ILE A 36 16.90 2.67 0.93
N PHE A 37 16.32 2.90 2.12
CA PHE A 37 16.31 4.22 2.77
C PHE A 37 17.23 4.31 4.00
N ASN A 38 18.08 3.30 4.22
CA ASN A 38 19.00 3.22 5.36
C ASN A 38 18.30 3.47 6.72
N LEU A 39 17.21 2.75 6.98
CA LEU A 39 16.41 2.92 8.20
C LEU A 39 16.69 1.80 9.20
N LYS A 40 16.71 2.14 10.48
CA LYS A 40 16.74 1.17 11.57
C LYS A 40 15.32 0.73 11.93
N ASN A 41 15.11 -0.57 12.07
CA ASN A 41 13.81 -1.15 12.42
C ASN A 41 13.75 -1.49 13.91
N TYR A 42 12.66 -1.08 14.56
CA TYR A 42 12.29 -1.49 15.90
C TYR A 42 10.95 -2.21 15.85
N TYR A 43 10.91 -3.47 16.26
CA TYR A 43 9.68 -4.23 16.40
C TYR A 43 9.29 -4.25 17.87
N LEU A 44 8.13 -3.68 18.20
CA LEU A 44 7.76 -3.40 19.58
C LEU A 44 6.53 -4.21 19.98
N ASN A 45 6.63 -4.82 21.15
CA ASN A 45 5.52 -5.38 21.91
C ASN A 45 5.24 -4.45 23.09
N ILE A 46 4.04 -3.89 23.13
CA ILE A 46 3.58 -2.99 24.18
C ILE A 46 2.49 -3.69 25.00
N SER A 47 2.73 -3.82 26.30
CA SER A 47 1.73 -4.29 27.27
C SER A 47 1.14 -3.10 28.03
N TYR A 48 -0.19 -3.00 27.97
CA TYR A 48 -0.96 -1.97 28.68
C TYR A 48 -2.25 -2.58 29.24
N ASN A 49 -2.34 -2.68 30.56
CA ASN A 49 -3.37 -3.47 31.26
C ASN A 49 -3.39 -4.91 30.73
N GLN A 50 -4.55 -5.38 30.25
CA GLN A 50 -4.72 -6.71 29.62
C GLN A 50 -4.49 -6.67 28.09
N ASN A 51 -4.21 -5.50 27.50
CA ASN A 51 -4.02 -5.36 26.06
C ASN A 51 -2.57 -5.61 25.67
N ILE A 52 -2.41 -6.34 24.57
CA ILE A 52 -1.14 -6.48 23.86
C ILE A 52 -1.24 -5.73 22.53
N ILE A 53 -0.32 -4.81 22.31
CA ILE A 53 -0.26 -3.96 21.13
C ILE A 53 1.10 -4.16 20.48
N TYR A 54 1.09 -4.38 19.17
CA TYR A 54 2.29 -4.53 18.36
C TYR A 54 2.43 -3.32 17.44
N THR A 55 3.65 -2.78 17.28
CA THR A 55 3.95 -1.83 16.20
C THR A 55 5.37 -2.00 15.71
N ILE A 56 5.61 -1.56 14.48
CA ILE A 56 6.97 -1.32 13.97
C ILE A 56 7.22 0.19 14.02
N VAL A 57 8.47 0.56 14.27
CA VAL A 57 8.97 1.91 14.05
C VAL A 57 10.24 1.83 13.21
N GLN A 58 10.24 2.54 12.09
CA GLN A 58 11.44 2.75 11.28
C GLN A 58 12.03 4.11 11.63
N VAL A 59 13.32 4.17 11.89
CA VAL A 59 14.01 5.36 12.37
C VAL A 59 15.16 5.70 11.43
N ASP A 60 15.24 6.95 11.02
CA ASP A 60 16.35 7.46 10.21
C ASP A 60 17.56 7.91 11.07
N GLU A 61 18.63 8.35 10.42
CA GLU A 61 19.83 8.85 11.09
C GLU A 61 19.60 10.11 11.95
N ASN A 62 18.54 10.88 11.65
CA ASN A 62 18.15 12.09 12.36
C ASN A 62 17.20 11.81 13.53
N LYS A 63 17.01 10.54 13.89
CA LYS A 63 16.07 10.08 14.93
C LYS A 63 14.61 10.46 14.64
N LEU A 64 14.26 10.61 13.37
CA LEU A 64 12.87 10.73 12.94
C LEU A 64 12.26 9.34 12.80
N GLY A 65 11.15 9.13 13.50
CA GLY A 65 10.43 7.87 13.55
C GLY A 65 9.21 7.84 12.63
N TYR A 66 8.98 6.69 12.02
CA TYR A 66 7.84 6.41 11.17
C TYR A 66 7.19 5.09 11.62
N SER A 67 5.87 5.05 11.83
CA SER A 67 5.19 3.77 12.10
C SER A 67 5.28 2.79 10.91
N MET A 68 5.59 3.34 9.74
CA MET A 68 6.12 2.73 8.52
C MET A 68 6.54 3.90 7.62
N PHE A 69 7.73 3.87 7.03
CA PHE A 69 8.21 4.95 6.18
C PHE A 69 7.35 5.05 4.90
N ILE A 70 7.03 3.90 4.31
CA ILE A 70 6.21 3.77 3.10
C ILE A 70 5.14 2.68 3.29
N GLY A 71 3.87 3.06 3.09
CA GLY A 71 2.71 2.17 3.21
C GLY A 71 1.92 2.38 4.52
N TYR A 72 1.20 1.35 4.94
CA TYR A 72 0.52 1.35 6.24
C TYR A 72 1.38 0.68 7.31
N GLY A 73 1.39 1.27 8.49
CA GLY A 73 1.87 0.69 9.73
C GLY A 73 0.95 1.03 10.88
N GLY A 74 1.55 1.42 11.99
CA GLY A 74 0.83 1.78 13.20
C GLY A 74 0.50 0.57 14.07
N LEU A 75 -0.44 0.76 14.98
CA LEU A 75 -0.73 -0.21 16.03
C LEU A 75 -1.55 -1.40 15.51
N ILE A 76 -1.05 -2.61 15.72
CA ILE A 76 -1.68 -3.89 15.40
C ILE A 76 -2.08 -4.55 16.73
N THR A 77 -3.37 -4.87 16.88
CA THR A 77 -3.91 -5.50 18.09
C THR A 77 -5.24 -6.19 17.74
N SER A 78 -5.63 -7.18 18.53
CA SER A 78 -6.95 -7.83 18.43
C SER A 78 -8.07 -6.94 18.97
N GLU A 79 -7.73 -6.02 19.87
CA GLU A 79 -8.68 -5.21 20.61
C GLU A 79 -8.91 -3.84 19.98
N CYS A 80 -10.07 -3.27 20.25
CA CYS A 80 -10.36 -1.89 19.86
C CYS A 80 -9.63 -0.94 20.81
N ILE A 81 -8.73 -0.10 20.29
CA ILE A 81 -7.94 0.88 21.09
C ILE A 81 -8.34 2.32 20.80
N SER A 82 -8.48 3.12 21.86
CA SER A 82 -8.97 4.50 21.76
C SER A 82 -7.92 5.42 21.12
N GLU A 83 -8.34 6.57 20.61
CA GLU A 83 -7.42 7.58 20.10
C GLU A 83 -6.46 8.07 21.20
N THR A 84 -6.98 8.26 22.43
CA THR A 84 -6.18 8.63 23.60
C THR A 84 -5.09 7.60 23.87
N LEU A 85 -5.44 6.31 23.92
CA LEU A 85 -4.46 5.24 24.11
C LEU A 85 -3.46 5.18 22.94
N THR A 86 -3.93 5.38 21.71
CA THR A 86 -3.06 5.42 20.53
C THR A 86 -1.99 6.52 20.66
N LYS A 87 -2.39 7.73 21.07
CA LYS A 87 -1.46 8.85 21.31
C LYS A 87 -0.49 8.56 22.46
N GLU A 88 -0.98 7.97 23.55
CA GLU A 88 -0.17 7.61 24.71
C GLU A 88 0.90 6.55 24.36
N VAL A 89 0.53 5.54 23.56
CA VAL A 89 1.45 4.53 23.05
C VAL A 89 2.57 5.17 22.24
N PHE A 90 2.26 6.03 21.26
CA PHE A 90 3.30 6.66 20.45
C PHE A 90 4.20 7.61 21.26
N ARG A 91 3.65 8.38 22.21
CA ARG A 91 4.47 9.20 23.13
C ARG A 91 5.41 8.35 23.99
N SER A 92 4.93 7.19 24.46
CA SER A 92 5.74 6.27 25.25
C SER A 92 6.87 5.66 24.43
N ILE A 93 6.61 5.37 23.15
CA ILE A 93 7.63 4.90 22.20
C ILE A 93 8.67 5.98 21.91
N GLU A 94 8.25 7.23 21.65
CA GLU A 94 9.16 8.36 21.44
C GLU A 94 10.15 8.51 22.61
N LYS A 95 9.64 8.42 23.84
CA LYS A 95 10.46 8.45 25.06
C LYS A 95 11.39 7.25 25.17
N TYR A 96 10.88 6.03 24.91
CA TYR A 96 11.65 4.78 25.04
C TYR A 96 12.81 4.70 24.05
N LEU A 97 12.58 5.10 22.79
CA LEU A 97 13.60 5.05 21.73
C LEU A 97 14.42 6.34 21.61
N ASN A 98 14.03 7.41 22.32
CA ASN A 98 14.60 8.75 22.19
C ASN A 98 14.57 9.27 20.74
N ILE A 99 13.36 9.29 20.15
CA ILE A 99 13.07 9.69 18.76
C ILE A 99 11.88 10.65 18.70
N SER A 100 11.67 11.29 17.55
CA SER A 100 10.43 12.01 17.23
C SER A 100 9.65 11.29 16.15
N ILE A 101 8.47 10.75 16.46
CA ILE A 101 7.62 10.11 15.46
C ILE A 101 6.92 11.20 14.65
N VAL A 102 7.30 11.32 13.38
CA VAL A 102 6.77 12.36 12.48
C VAL A 102 5.58 11.88 11.67
N ARG A 103 5.41 10.55 11.51
CA ARG A 103 4.30 10.01 10.71
C ARG A 103 3.77 8.68 11.24
N VAL A 104 2.45 8.58 11.31
CA VAL A 104 1.72 7.34 11.56
C VAL A 104 0.63 7.16 10.50
N LYS A 105 0.66 6.02 9.81
CA LYS A 105 -0.37 5.61 8.83
C LYS A 105 -0.97 4.28 9.25
N GLY A 106 -2.13 4.27 9.89
CA GLY A 106 -2.83 3.05 10.28
C GLY A 106 -3.46 2.33 9.10
N SER A 107 -3.50 0.99 9.12
CA SER A 107 -4.30 0.24 8.14
C SER A 107 -5.81 0.54 8.31
N PRO A 108 -6.55 0.82 7.22
CA PRO A 108 -8.01 1.05 7.25
C PRO A 108 -8.81 -0.20 7.63
N PHE A 109 -8.18 -1.37 7.60
CA PHE A 109 -8.84 -2.67 7.78
C PHE A 109 -8.68 -3.26 9.18
N ILE A 110 -8.05 -2.52 10.10
CA ILE A 110 -8.01 -2.87 11.52
C ILE A 110 -9.35 -2.47 12.14
N LYS A 111 -9.94 -3.36 12.95
CA LYS A 111 -11.17 -3.10 13.69
C LYS A 111 -10.91 -1.96 14.68
N ARG A 112 -11.35 -0.75 14.33
CA ARG A 112 -11.20 0.45 15.16
C ARG A 112 -12.54 1.15 15.32
N PHE A 113 -12.60 1.99 16.35
CA PHE A 113 -13.78 2.73 16.77
C PHE A 113 -14.54 3.43 15.63
N ASN A 114 -15.86 3.55 15.81
CA ASN A 114 -16.81 4.40 15.08
C ASN A 114 -16.59 5.92 15.30
N TYR A 115 -15.43 6.34 15.82
CA TYR A 115 -15.20 7.75 16.13
C TYR A 115 -14.58 8.48 14.95
N SER A 116 -15.38 9.43 14.46
CA SER A 116 -15.11 10.41 13.43
C SER A 116 -14.02 11.40 13.86
N THR A 117 -12.76 10.98 13.87
CA THR A 117 -11.68 11.91 13.55
C THR A 117 -11.33 11.71 12.09
N GLU A 118 -12.27 12.08 11.21
CA GLU A 118 -12.10 12.09 9.76
C GLU A 118 -10.90 12.99 9.43
N LYS A 119 -9.74 12.39 9.15
CA LYS A 119 -8.64 13.12 8.52
C LYS A 119 -8.36 12.64 7.10
N ASP A 120 -8.51 11.35 6.82
CA ASP A 120 -8.43 10.85 5.45
C ASP A 120 -9.26 9.58 5.22
N LYS A 121 -9.70 9.40 3.98
CA LYS A 121 -10.49 8.24 3.52
C LYS A 121 -9.76 7.56 2.36
N VAL A 122 -9.61 6.24 2.44
CA VAL A 122 -9.20 5.43 1.28
C VAL A 122 -10.44 4.99 0.51
N LEU A 123 -10.29 4.73 -0.78
CA LEU A 123 -11.30 4.03 -1.54
C LEU A 123 -10.95 2.55 -1.60
N ALA A 124 -11.83 1.69 -1.11
CA ALA A 124 -11.62 0.25 -1.11
C ALA A 124 -12.74 -0.46 -1.86
N LEU A 125 -12.38 -1.42 -2.69
CA LEU A 125 -13.29 -2.28 -3.43
C LEU A 125 -13.40 -3.63 -2.73
N LYS A 126 -14.62 -4.05 -2.41
CA LYS A 126 -14.88 -5.43 -1.95
C LYS A 126 -14.83 -6.38 -3.15
N ILE A 127 -14.02 -7.43 -3.04
CA ILE A 127 -13.84 -8.45 -4.05
C ILE A 127 -14.43 -9.77 -3.53
N ASN A 128 -15.22 -10.43 -4.36
CA ASN A 128 -15.72 -11.79 -4.18
C ASN A 128 -15.59 -12.56 -5.50
N SER A 129 -15.86 -13.87 -5.48
CA SER A 129 -15.81 -14.74 -6.66
C SER A 129 -16.66 -14.23 -7.82
N ASP A 130 -17.77 -13.56 -7.49
CA ASP A 130 -18.79 -13.13 -8.45
C ASP A 130 -18.66 -11.64 -8.78
N TYR A 131 -17.49 -11.03 -8.55
CA TYR A 131 -17.30 -9.62 -8.82
C TYR A 131 -17.45 -9.33 -10.31
N ILE A 132 -18.45 -8.51 -10.65
CA ILE A 132 -18.71 -8.06 -12.02
C ILE A 132 -18.51 -6.54 -12.07
N PRO A 133 -17.61 -6.02 -12.93
CA PRO A 133 -17.45 -4.58 -13.11
C PRO A 133 -18.77 -3.93 -13.54
N ASN A 134 -19.03 -2.69 -13.12
CA ASN A 134 -20.28 -2.01 -13.47
C ASN A 134 -20.39 -1.70 -14.99
N LYS A 135 -21.58 -1.24 -15.42
CA LYS A 135 -21.88 -0.96 -16.83
C LYS A 135 -20.86 -0.02 -17.49
N LYS A 136 -20.38 1.00 -16.77
CA LYS A 136 -19.41 1.98 -17.29
C LYS A 136 -18.07 1.31 -17.58
N ILE A 137 -17.56 0.48 -16.66
CA ILE A 137 -16.32 -0.25 -16.85
C ILE A 137 -16.44 -1.27 -17.99
N ARG A 138 -17.55 -2.01 -18.06
CA ARG A 138 -17.79 -2.95 -19.17
C ARG A 138 -17.80 -2.26 -20.53
N TYR A 139 -18.40 -1.07 -20.61
CA TYR A 139 -18.39 -0.26 -21.83
C TYR A 139 -16.97 0.18 -22.22
N ILE A 140 -16.12 0.55 -21.25
CA ILE A 140 -14.70 0.84 -21.50
C ILE A 140 -13.99 -0.39 -22.07
N PHE A 141 -14.26 -1.59 -21.53
CA PHE A 141 -13.69 -2.82 -22.07
C PHE A 141 -14.07 -3.09 -23.52
N ASN A 142 -15.27 -2.70 -23.95
CA ASN A 142 -15.66 -2.81 -25.35
C ASN A 142 -14.92 -1.84 -26.28
N LYS A 143 -14.28 -0.79 -25.73
CA LYS A 143 -13.46 0.16 -26.51
C LYS A 143 -12.00 -0.24 -26.60
N ILE A 144 -11.54 -1.10 -25.70
CA ILE A 144 -10.13 -1.52 -25.66
C ILE A 144 -9.88 -2.45 -26.84
N ASN A 145 -8.86 -2.13 -27.64
CA ASN A 145 -8.41 -3.02 -28.70
C ASN A 145 -7.54 -4.14 -28.12
N SER A 146 -8.20 -5.19 -27.62
CA SER A 146 -7.55 -6.32 -26.92
C SER A 146 -6.56 -7.11 -27.78
N ASN A 147 -6.57 -6.93 -29.11
CA ASN A 147 -5.63 -7.60 -30.01
C ASN A 147 -4.28 -6.87 -30.09
N LEU A 148 -4.21 -5.62 -29.61
CA LEU A 148 -2.99 -4.81 -29.65
C LEU A 148 -2.24 -4.79 -28.33
N PHE A 149 -2.90 -5.17 -27.23
CA PHE A 149 -2.35 -5.03 -25.89
C PHE A 149 -2.60 -6.25 -25.02
N TYR A 150 -1.63 -6.59 -24.17
CA TYR A 150 -1.74 -7.67 -23.22
C TYR A 150 -1.14 -7.29 -21.86
N ILE A 151 -1.58 -7.98 -20.79
CA ILE A 151 -1.10 -7.75 -19.43
C ILE A 151 -0.26 -8.93 -18.97
N ARG A 152 0.93 -8.65 -18.44
CA ARG A 152 1.77 -9.64 -17.76
C ARG A 152 2.60 -8.99 -16.65
N LYS A 153 3.29 -9.81 -15.85
CA LYS A 153 4.31 -9.31 -14.93
C LYS A 153 5.46 -8.66 -15.73
N VAL A 154 5.95 -7.55 -15.19
CA VAL A 154 7.21 -6.94 -15.63
C VAL A 154 8.36 -7.82 -15.14
N LYS A 155 9.34 -8.04 -16.01
CA LYS A 155 10.55 -8.81 -15.71
C LYS A 155 11.68 -7.89 -15.29
N ILE A 156 12.72 -8.44 -14.66
CA ILE A 156 13.83 -7.63 -14.16
C ILE A 156 14.63 -6.97 -15.29
N GLU A 157 14.69 -7.60 -16.46
CA GLU A 157 15.36 -7.09 -17.65
C GLU A 157 14.67 -5.82 -18.19
N GLU A 158 13.42 -5.57 -17.80
CA GLU A 158 12.57 -4.47 -18.27
C GLU A 158 12.61 -3.26 -17.30
N ILE A 159 13.48 -3.30 -16.29
CA ILE A 159 13.56 -2.29 -15.24
C ILE A 159 13.86 -0.88 -15.78
N ASP A 160 14.62 -0.77 -16.88
CA ASP A 160 14.99 0.50 -17.50
C ASP A 160 13.79 1.17 -18.16
N GLU A 161 12.98 0.38 -18.86
CA GLU A 161 11.75 0.84 -19.49
C GLU A 161 10.71 1.22 -18.43
N LEU A 162 10.55 0.40 -17.39
CA LEU A 162 9.72 0.74 -16.24
C LEU A 162 10.13 2.08 -15.64
N TYR A 163 11.42 2.28 -15.38
CA TYR A 163 11.90 3.50 -14.74
C TYR A 163 11.73 4.74 -15.65
N THR A 164 11.78 4.55 -16.96
CA THR A 164 11.48 5.61 -17.95
C THR A 164 10.01 6.03 -17.88
N ILE A 165 9.07 5.08 -17.80
CA ILE A 165 7.64 5.38 -17.64
C ILE A 165 7.36 6.03 -16.29
N TYR A 166 8.02 5.56 -15.22
CA TYR A 166 7.94 6.14 -13.90
C TYR A 166 8.36 7.61 -13.91
N THR A 167 9.56 7.91 -14.39
CA THR A 167 10.10 9.28 -14.40
C THR A 167 9.28 10.22 -15.28
N THR A 168 8.79 9.72 -16.42
CA THR A 168 7.86 10.47 -17.29
C THR A 168 6.55 10.79 -16.58
N THR A 169 5.98 9.82 -15.86
CA THR A 169 4.77 10.02 -15.06
C THR A 169 5.02 11.02 -13.94
N SER A 170 6.11 10.87 -13.18
CA SER A 170 6.48 11.75 -12.06
C SER A 170 6.66 13.20 -12.50
N LYS A 171 7.30 13.45 -13.65
CA LYS A 171 7.42 14.78 -14.24
C LYS A 171 6.05 15.37 -14.60
N ARG A 172 5.18 14.56 -15.25
CA ARG A 172 3.83 14.99 -15.64
C ARG A 172 2.97 15.39 -14.44
N VAL A 173 3.03 14.64 -13.35
CA VAL A 173 2.24 14.89 -12.14
C VAL A 173 2.93 15.81 -11.14
N LYS A 174 4.12 16.34 -11.48
CA LYS A 174 4.93 17.21 -10.62
C LYS A 174 5.19 16.61 -9.23
N SER A 175 5.58 15.33 -9.19
CA SER A 175 5.89 14.67 -7.92
C SER A 175 7.04 15.38 -7.20
N SER A 176 6.90 15.56 -5.88
CA SER A 176 7.89 16.24 -5.03
C SER A 176 9.10 15.36 -4.67
N TYR A 177 9.06 14.07 -5.00
CA TYR A 177 10.14 13.14 -4.73
C TYR A 177 10.31 12.14 -5.86
N GLN A 178 11.52 11.60 -5.98
CA GLN A 178 11.84 10.55 -6.93
C GLN A 178 12.18 9.26 -6.19
N THR A 179 11.44 8.21 -6.50
CA THR A 179 11.67 6.88 -5.94
C THR A 179 12.93 6.27 -6.57
N PRO A 180 13.82 5.67 -5.76
CA PRO A 180 15.00 5.00 -6.29
C PRO A 180 14.65 3.82 -7.20
N LYS A 181 15.35 3.68 -8.32
CA LYS A 181 15.21 2.54 -9.25
C LYS A 181 15.41 1.19 -8.56
N GLY A 182 16.33 1.14 -7.58
CA GLY A 182 16.59 -0.05 -6.78
C GLY A 182 15.36 -0.59 -6.04
N LEU A 183 14.42 0.28 -5.63
CA LEU A 183 13.17 -0.16 -5.02
C LEU A 183 12.31 -0.95 -6.01
N PHE A 184 12.19 -0.47 -7.24
CA PHE A 184 11.43 -1.16 -8.30
C PHE A 184 12.03 -2.52 -8.63
N LYS A 185 13.37 -2.62 -8.69
CA LYS A 185 14.07 -3.90 -8.86
C LYS A 185 13.67 -4.92 -7.78
N LEU A 186 13.78 -4.52 -6.50
CA LEU A 186 13.40 -5.41 -5.39
C LEU A 186 11.91 -5.78 -5.44
N MET A 187 11.03 -4.85 -5.81
CA MET A 187 9.60 -5.11 -5.92
C MET A 187 9.25 -6.14 -7.02
N ILE A 188 9.95 -6.13 -8.16
CA ILE A 188 9.75 -7.12 -9.24
C ILE A 188 10.06 -8.55 -8.73
N GLU A 189 11.10 -8.68 -7.91
CA GLU A 189 11.62 -9.96 -7.43
C GLU A 189 10.90 -10.48 -6.17
N THR A 190 10.01 -9.69 -5.57
CA THR A 190 9.43 -10.00 -4.26
C THR A 190 8.07 -10.68 -4.37
N GLU A 191 7.97 -11.88 -3.81
CA GLU A 191 6.69 -12.57 -3.63
C GLU A 191 5.72 -11.74 -2.76
N GLY A 192 4.46 -11.66 -3.18
CA GLY A 192 3.46 -10.79 -2.55
C GLY A 192 3.33 -9.45 -3.27
N ILE A 193 4.18 -9.17 -4.25
CA ILE A 193 4.11 -8.00 -5.11
C ILE A 193 3.85 -8.44 -6.56
N GLU A 194 2.88 -7.79 -7.18
CA GLU A 194 2.53 -7.91 -8.60
C GLU A 194 2.89 -6.60 -9.29
N VAL A 195 4.06 -6.53 -9.91
CA VAL A 195 4.43 -5.45 -10.82
C VAL A 195 3.89 -5.82 -12.20
N LEU A 196 2.69 -5.33 -12.53
CA LEU A 196 2.00 -5.64 -13.79
C LEU A 196 2.28 -4.55 -14.82
N GLY A 197 2.64 -4.96 -16.03
CA GLY A 197 2.79 -4.09 -17.19
C GLY A 197 1.70 -4.34 -18.22
N ALA A 198 1.27 -3.27 -18.89
CA ALA A 198 0.49 -3.33 -20.12
C ALA A 198 1.43 -3.15 -21.30
N PHE A 199 1.51 -4.19 -22.13
CA PHE A 199 2.44 -4.31 -23.25
C PHE A 199 1.69 -4.23 -24.56
N ASP A 200 2.30 -3.62 -25.57
CA ASP A 200 1.85 -3.79 -26.96
C ASP A 200 2.36 -5.11 -27.56
N ILE A 201 1.90 -5.45 -28.77
CA ILE A 201 2.35 -6.64 -29.51
C ILE A 201 3.84 -6.63 -29.88
N LYS A 202 4.54 -5.50 -29.74
CA LYS A 202 5.99 -5.37 -29.93
C LYS A 202 6.77 -5.46 -28.61
N GLU A 203 6.09 -5.90 -27.54
CA GLU A 203 6.62 -6.03 -26.18
C GLU A 203 7.04 -4.72 -25.52
N LYS A 204 6.55 -3.57 -26.00
CA LYS A 204 6.80 -2.27 -25.38
C LYS A 204 5.83 -2.02 -24.23
N ILE A 205 6.32 -1.52 -23.11
CA ILE A 205 5.49 -1.17 -21.95
C ILE A 205 4.87 0.22 -22.14
N HIS A 206 3.57 0.34 -21.85
CA HIS A 206 2.82 1.61 -21.90
C HIS A 206 2.23 2.02 -20.55
N ALA A 207 1.96 1.04 -19.68
CA ALA A 207 1.44 1.28 -18.34
C ALA A 207 1.96 0.26 -17.37
N ILE A 208 2.12 0.67 -16.12
CA ILE A 208 2.57 -0.21 -15.03
C ILE A 208 1.73 0.10 -13.80
N SER A 209 1.25 -0.96 -13.16
CA SER A 209 0.59 -0.89 -11.86
C SER A 209 1.25 -1.87 -10.91
N ILE A 210 1.53 -1.41 -9.70
CA ILE A 210 2.12 -2.22 -8.63
C ILE A 210 1.04 -2.52 -7.62
N PHE A 211 0.77 -3.82 -7.45
CA PHE A 211 -0.16 -4.33 -6.46
C PHE A 211 0.60 -5.10 -5.39
N MET A 212 0.27 -4.87 -4.13
CA MET A 212 0.87 -5.61 -3.02
C MET A 212 -0.22 -6.33 -2.25
N TYR A 213 -0.04 -7.61 -2.00
CA TYR A 213 -1.07 -8.40 -1.35
C TYR A 213 -0.56 -9.13 -0.11
N GLY A 214 -1.38 -9.12 0.93
CA GLY A 214 -1.17 -9.86 2.16
C GLY A 214 -2.52 -10.23 2.79
N ASN A 215 -2.61 -11.42 3.38
CA ASN A 215 -3.85 -11.96 3.94
C ASN A 215 -5.05 -11.81 3.00
N LYS A 216 -5.99 -10.91 3.33
CA LYS A 216 -7.25 -10.68 2.61
C LYS A 216 -7.31 -9.34 1.88
N ILE A 217 -6.18 -8.64 1.76
CA ILE A 217 -6.11 -7.28 1.22
C ILE A 217 -5.05 -7.22 0.12
N MET A 218 -5.41 -6.63 -1.01
CA MET A 218 -4.51 -6.18 -2.06
C MET A 218 -4.50 -4.64 -2.07
N HIS A 219 -3.34 -4.03 -2.21
CA HIS A 219 -3.17 -2.59 -2.31
C HIS A 219 -2.81 -2.22 -3.74
N TYR A 220 -3.63 -1.42 -4.41
CA TYR A 220 -3.29 -0.72 -5.64
C TYR A 220 -2.44 0.49 -5.28
N TRP A 221 -1.13 0.29 -5.32
CA TRP A 221 -0.22 1.23 -4.68
C TRP A 221 0.34 2.28 -5.64
N TRP A 222 1.04 1.86 -6.69
CA TRP A 222 1.58 2.78 -7.69
C TRP A 222 1.06 2.47 -9.07
N ASN A 223 0.76 3.55 -9.81
CA ASN A 223 0.35 3.47 -11.19
C ASN A 223 1.08 4.55 -11.99
N MET A 224 1.64 4.13 -13.10
CA MET A 224 2.41 4.96 -14.00
C MET A 224 2.06 4.59 -15.42
N SER A 225 1.95 5.60 -16.28
CA SER A 225 1.47 5.36 -17.63
C SER A 225 1.89 6.47 -18.58
N ASP A 226 2.11 6.09 -19.83
CA ASP A 226 2.34 7.02 -20.92
C ASP A 226 1.03 7.53 -21.52
N GLU A 227 1.11 8.24 -22.66
CA GLU A 227 -0.05 8.76 -23.37
C GLU A 227 -0.88 7.68 -24.08
N ILE A 228 -0.23 6.67 -24.66
CA ILE A 228 -0.90 5.55 -25.34
C ILE A 228 -1.81 4.84 -24.33
N SER A 229 -1.31 4.57 -23.14
CA SER A 229 -2.10 3.98 -22.06
C SER A 229 -3.38 4.75 -21.73
N ARG A 230 -3.34 6.08 -21.77
CA ARG A 230 -4.52 6.90 -21.46
C ARG A 230 -5.56 6.86 -22.59
N LYS A 231 -5.10 6.84 -23.85
CA LYS A 231 -5.97 6.74 -25.03
C LYS A 231 -6.63 5.36 -25.13
N GLU A 232 -5.86 4.32 -24.83
CA GLU A 232 -6.25 2.91 -24.98
C GLU A 232 -6.77 2.30 -23.67
N TYR A 233 -7.01 3.10 -22.64
CA TYR A 233 -7.56 2.68 -21.35
C TYR A 233 -6.78 1.53 -20.66
N LEU A 234 -5.46 1.45 -20.85
CA LEU A 234 -4.65 0.30 -20.37
C LEU A 234 -4.60 0.18 -18.84
N ASN A 235 -4.72 1.30 -18.10
CA ASN A 235 -4.85 1.26 -16.64
C ASN A 235 -6.11 0.49 -16.19
N TYR A 236 -7.17 0.48 -17.01
CA TYR A 236 -8.36 -0.33 -16.71
C TYR A 236 -8.09 -1.83 -16.90
N MET A 237 -7.31 -2.20 -17.92
CA MET A 237 -6.88 -3.58 -18.11
C MET A 237 -6.04 -4.09 -16.93
N LEU A 238 -5.12 -3.26 -16.43
CA LEU A 238 -4.27 -3.59 -15.28
C LEU A 238 -5.09 -3.88 -14.02
N ILE A 239 -6.04 -3.01 -13.67
CA ILE A 239 -6.89 -3.21 -12.49
C ILE A 239 -7.77 -4.45 -12.64
N ASN A 240 -8.37 -4.67 -13.81
CA ASN A 240 -9.19 -5.86 -14.04
C ASN A 240 -8.35 -7.15 -13.97
N HIS A 241 -7.12 -7.13 -14.48
CA HIS A 241 -6.20 -8.24 -14.33
C HIS A 241 -5.86 -8.49 -12.85
N ALA A 242 -5.57 -7.45 -12.08
CA ALA A 242 -5.31 -7.53 -10.65
C ALA A 242 -6.52 -8.06 -9.85
N ILE A 243 -7.75 -7.67 -10.21
CA ILE A 243 -8.98 -8.22 -9.61
C ILE A 243 -9.08 -9.73 -9.87
N LYS A 244 -8.78 -10.20 -11.09
CA LYS A 244 -8.74 -11.64 -11.39
C LYS A 244 -7.69 -12.37 -10.55
N ILE A 245 -6.52 -11.77 -10.35
CA ILE A 245 -5.49 -12.32 -9.43
C ILE A 245 -6.04 -12.36 -7.99
N ALA A 246 -6.69 -11.30 -7.53
CA ALA A 246 -7.25 -11.21 -6.19
C ALA A 246 -8.31 -12.30 -5.94
N ILE A 247 -9.20 -12.53 -6.91
CA ILE A 247 -10.19 -13.62 -6.85
C ILE A 247 -9.49 -14.98 -6.73
N LYS A 248 -8.52 -15.26 -7.60
CA LYS A 248 -7.75 -16.53 -7.55
C LYS A 248 -7.02 -16.74 -6.21
N LYS A 249 -6.59 -15.65 -5.55
CA LYS A 249 -5.89 -15.67 -4.27
C LYS A 249 -6.84 -15.54 -3.05
N ASN A 250 -8.15 -15.59 -3.25
CA ASN A 250 -9.15 -15.42 -2.18
C ASN A 250 -8.97 -14.13 -1.36
N ILE A 251 -8.59 -13.04 -2.03
CA ILE A 251 -8.46 -11.69 -1.47
C ILE A 251 -9.85 -11.04 -1.45
N SER A 252 -10.20 -10.41 -0.32
CA SER A 252 -11.53 -9.84 -0.09
C SER A 252 -11.62 -8.35 -0.38
N TRP A 253 -10.48 -7.65 -0.39
CA TRP A 253 -10.42 -6.20 -0.56
C TRP A 253 -9.30 -5.78 -1.50
N LEU A 254 -9.61 -4.83 -2.39
CA LEU A 254 -8.63 -4.03 -3.12
C LEU A 254 -8.66 -2.60 -2.57
N ASP A 255 -7.63 -2.23 -1.82
CA ASP A 255 -7.40 -0.88 -1.35
C ASP A 255 -6.81 -0.04 -2.48
N MET A 256 -7.57 0.96 -2.94
CA MET A 256 -7.18 1.88 -4.00
C MET A 256 -6.57 3.18 -3.48
N ALA A 257 -6.20 3.25 -2.19
CA ALA A 257 -5.59 4.38 -1.51
C ALA A 257 -6.43 5.68 -1.52
N THR A 258 -5.88 6.73 -0.92
CA THR A 258 -6.47 8.08 -0.90
C THR A 258 -6.46 8.73 -2.29
N SER A 259 -7.35 9.69 -2.51
CA SER A 259 -7.43 10.44 -3.77
C SER A 259 -7.14 11.90 -3.52
N HIS A 260 -6.18 12.47 -4.25
CA HIS A 260 -5.81 13.89 -4.15
C HIS A 260 -6.50 14.75 -5.22
N SER A 261 -7.33 14.15 -6.09
CA SER A 261 -8.13 14.87 -7.08
C SER A 261 -9.52 14.22 -7.23
N PRO A 262 -10.54 15.00 -7.61
CA PRO A 262 -11.88 14.48 -7.90
C PRO A 262 -11.90 13.43 -9.02
N GLU A 263 -11.07 13.58 -10.05
CA GLU A 263 -10.99 12.66 -11.19
C GLU A 263 -10.47 11.29 -10.76
N LEU A 264 -9.45 11.26 -9.90
CA LEU A 264 -8.93 10.02 -9.32
C LEU A 264 -9.98 9.36 -8.41
N GLU A 265 -10.72 10.15 -7.64
CA GLU A 265 -11.80 9.64 -6.81
C GLU A 265 -12.90 9.00 -7.68
N LEU A 266 -13.32 9.68 -8.75
CA LEU A 266 -14.32 9.19 -9.70
C LEU A 266 -13.85 7.93 -10.44
N PHE A 267 -12.58 7.88 -10.84
CA PHE A 267 -11.96 6.70 -11.46
C PHE A 267 -12.08 5.49 -10.53
N LYS A 268 -11.64 5.61 -9.28
CA LYS A 268 -11.70 4.51 -8.29
C LYS A 268 -13.15 4.12 -7.97
N LYS A 269 -14.03 5.10 -7.73
CA LYS A 269 -15.47 4.87 -7.53
C LYS A 269 -16.14 4.17 -8.72
N SER A 270 -15.65 4.38 -9.94
CA SER A 270 -16.17 3.68 -11.11
C SER A 270 -15.92 2.17 -11.08
N TRP A 271 -15.05 1.67 -10.20
CA TRP A 271 -14.90 0.23 -9.93
C TRP A 271 -15.86 -0.29 -8.85
N GLY A 272 -16.66 0.57 -8.23
CA GLY A 272 -17.54 0.22 -7.11
C GLY A 272 -16.88 0.36 -5.73
N SER A 273 -15.73 1.04 -5.64
CA SER A 273 -15.06 1.27 -4.36
C SER A 273 -15.85 2.20 -3.44
N THR A 274 -15.83 1.91 -2.14
CA THR A 274 -16.44 2.75 -1.08
C THR A 274 -15.37 3.42 -0.24
N LYS A 275 -15.72 4.54 0.42
CA LYS A 275 -14.79 5.25 1.32
C LYS A 275 -14.68 4.49 2.64
N ILE A 276 -13.46 4.19 3.06
CA ILE A 276 -13.14 3.61 4.37
C ILE A 276 -12.22 4.59 5.11
N PRO A 277 -12.55 4.98 6.37
CA PRO A 277 -11.68 5.85 7.16
C PRO A 277 -10.40 5.11 7.57
N PHE A 278 -9.31 5.86 7.74
CA PHE A 278 -8.09 5.34 8.37
C PHE A 278 -7.42 6.38 9.26
N ILE A 279 -6.52 5.91 10.12
CA ILE A 279 -5.76 6.80 11.01
C ILE A 279 -4.57 7.37 10.24
N TYR A 280 -4.54 8.69 10.16
CA TYR A 280 -3.39 9.44 9.67
C TYR A 280 -2.95 10.48 10.69
N PHE A 281 -1.66 10.46 10.99
CA PHE A 281 -0.99 11.49 11.76
C PHE A 281 0.31 11.84 11.06
N GLU A 282 0.52 13.13 10.83
CA GLU A 282 1.79 13.68 10.36
C GLU A 282 2.07 14.96 11.13
N LYS A 283 3.28 15.07 11.69
CA LYS A 283 3.77 16.32 12.27
C LYS A 283 4.21 17.20 11.12
N THR A 284 3.52 18.31 10.90
CA THR A 284 4.02 19.40 10.07
C THR A 284 5.07 20.15 10.87
N ASN A 285 6.29 20.21 10.35
CA ASN A 285 7.32 21.13 10.86
C ASN A 285 6.95 22.58 10.54
#